data_AF-A0A7S1LXX1-F1
#
_entry.id   AF-A0A7S1LXX1-F1
#
_cell.length_a   1.000
_cell.length_b   1.000
_cell.length_c   1.000
_cell.angle_alpha   90.00
_cell.angle_beta   90.00
_cell.angle_gamma   90.00
#
_symmetry.space_group_name_H-M   'P 1'
#
loop_
_entity.id
_entity.type
_entity.pdbx_description
1 polymer ?
#
loop_
_entity_poly.entity_id
_entity_poly.type
_entity_poly.pdbx_seq_one_letter_code
_entity_poly.pdbx_strand_id
1 'polypeptide(L)'
;AVEEGIVPGGGCALLYSSRALESLELANFDQTVGKDIVKHALKVPITAIVQNAGKEGVIVVEHLMRQADESLGYNAQTGEYVDMLAAGIIDPTLVVRHALADAASVAGLMTTTETLIAELP
;
A
#
# COMPACT_ATOMS: atom_id res chain seq x y z
N ALA A 1 2.95 7.48 16.46
CA ALA A 1 2.44 6.61 17.54
C ALA A 1 1.61 7.40 18.54
N VAL A 2 2.17 8.45 19.18
CA VAL A 2 1.47 9.18 20.26
C VAL A 2 0.24 9.97 19.78
N GLU A 3 0.22 10.46 18.54
CA GLU A 3 -0.90 11.26 18.00
C GLU A 3 -1.96 10.43 17.25
N GLU A 4 -1.56 9.60 16.26
CA GLU A 4 -2.49 8.84 15.39
C GLU A 4 -2.40 7.30 15.55
N GLY A 5 -1.70 6.82 16.58
CA GLY A 5 -1.55 5.37 16.83
C GLY A 5 -0.49 4.67 15.97
N ILE A 6 -0.64 3.35 15.89
CA ILE A 6 0.23 2.41 15.15
C ILE A 6 -0.64 1.43 14.34
N VAL A 7 -0.08 0.91 13.26
CA VAL A 7 -0.71 -0.07 12.36
C VAL A 7 0.25 -1.20 12.02
N PRO A 8 -0.24 -2.36 11.51
CA PRO A 8 0.62 -3.42 10.97
C PRO A 8 1.61 -2.87 9.94
N GLY A 9 2.91 -3.09 10.17
CA GLY A 9 3.95 -2.57 9.30
C GLY A 9 4.15 -3.40 8.02
N GLY A 10 5.31 -3.25 7.38
CA GLY A 10 5.71 -4.10 6.24
C GLY A 10 4.82 -3.97 5.00
N GLY A 11 4.09 -2.86 4.88
CA GLY A 11 3.12 -2.62 3.82
C GLY A 11 1.76 -3.34 4.02
N CYS A 12 1.56 -4.08 5.12
CA CYS A 12 0.31 -4.78 5.42
C CYS A 12 -0.87 -3.81 5.61
N ALA A 13 -0.67 -2.69 6.32
CA ALA A 13 -1.72 -1.70 6.53
C ALA A 13 -2.30 -1.15 5.20
N LEU A 14 -1.44 -0.86 4.22
CA LEU A 14 -1.86 -0.38 2.89
C LEU A 14 -2.55 -1.50 2.10
N LEU A 15 -2.01 -2.72 2.17
CA LEU A 15 -2.62 -3.89 1.54
C LEU A 15 -4.05 -4.11 2.02
N TYR A 16 -4.29 -4.13 3.33
CA TYR A 16 -5.62 -4.35 3.89
C TYR A 16 -6.59 -3.19 3.62
N SER A 17 -6.08 -1.95 3.66
CA SER A 17 -6.87 -0.77 3.27
C SER A 17 -7.41 -0.86 1.85
N SER A 18 -6.78 -1.62 0.95
CA SER A 18 -7.27 -1.83 -0.42
C SER A 18 -8.63 -2.54 -0.49
N ARG A 19 -9.05 -3.26 0.56
CA ARG A 19 -10.38 -3.89 0.66
C ARG A 19 -11.49 -2.85 0.79
N ALA A 20 -11.23 -1.74 1.49
CA ALA A 20 -12.21 -0.67 1.63
C ALA A 20 -12.57 -0.01 0.28
N LEU A 21 -11.73 -0.15 -0.73
CA LEU A 21 -12.02 0.33 -2.09
C LEU A 21 -13.02 -0.57 -2.84
N GLU A 22 -13.28 -1.80 -2.39
CA GLU A 22 -14.20 -2.71 -3.08
C GLU A 22 -15.65 -2.24 -2.99
N SER A 23 -16.05 -1.69 -1.85
CA SER A 23 -17.39 -1.16 -1.61
C SER A 23 -17.58 0.28 -2.12
N LEU A 24 -16.53 0.92 -2.64
CA LEU A 24 -16.60 2.30 -3.11
C LEU A 24 -17.25 2.36 -4.50
N GLU A 25 -18.50 2.83 -4.54
CA GLU A 25 -19.22 3.16 -5.77
C GLU A 25 -18.82 4.56 -6.27
N LEU A 26 -18.61 4.68 -7.57
CA LEU A 26 -18.13 5.91 -8.21
C LEU A 26 -19.05 6.30 -9.36
N ALA A 27 -19.05 7.60 -9.69
CA ALA A 27 -20.05 8.19 -10.55
C ALA A 27 -19.91 7.78 -12.02
N ASN A 28 -18.71 7.40 -12.46
CA ASN A 28 -18.44 7.05 -13.85
C ASN A 28 -17.28 6.04 -13.98
N PHE A 29 -17.10 5.56 -15.22
CA PHE A 29 -16.07 4.58 -15.58
C PHE A 29 -14.65 5.10 -15.29
N ASP A 30 -14.34 6.35 -15.63
CA ASP A 30 -13.01 6.93 -15.46
C ASP A 30 -12.59 6.98 -13.98
N GLN A 31 -13.52 7.33 -13.09
CA GLN A 31 -13.30 7.27 -11.65
C GLN A 31 -13.08 5.83 -11.17
N THR A 32 -13.79 4.86 -11.76
CA THR A 32 -13.62 3.43 -11.45
C THR A 32 -12.22 2.96 -11.85
N VAL A 33 -11.72 3.38 -13.02
CA VAL A 33 -10.34 3.13 -13.44
C VAL A 33 -9.35 3.74 -12.45
N GLY A 34 -9.57 5.00 -12.02
CA GLY A 34 -8.74 5.65 -11.00
C GLY A 34 -8.69 4.89 -9.68
N LYS A 35 -9.84 4.36 -9.23
CA LYS A 35 -9.93 3.50 -8.04
C LYS A 35 -9.10 2.22 -8.20
N ASP A 36 -9.19 1.58 -9.35
CA ASP A 36 -8.44 0.34 -9.61
C ASP A 36 -6.92 0.59 -9.65
N ILE A 37 -6.49 1.75 -10.18
CA ILE A 37 -5.08 2.19 -10.12
C ILE A 37 -4.62 2.31 -8.67
N VAL A 38 -5.38 3.02 -7.83
CA VAL A 38 -5.04 3.18 -6.40
C VAL A 38 -5.02 1.81 -5.70
N LYS A 39 -6.03 0.97 -5.95
CA LYS A 39 -6.12 -0.38 -5.38
C LYS A 39 -4.91 -1.23 -5.73
N HIS A 40 -4.39 -1.11 -6.95
CA HIS A 40 -3.16 -1.77 -7.36
C HIS A 40 -1.93 -1.19 -6.67
N ALA A 41 -1.80 0.14 -6.64
CA ALA A 41 -0.67 0.84 -6.02
C ALA A 41 -0.49 0.49 -4.53
N LEU A 42 -1.58 0.29 -3.79
CA LEU A 42 -1.55 -0.10 -2.37
C LEU A 42 -0.86 -1.45 -2.10
N LYS A 43 -0.77 -2.33 -3.10
CA LYS A 43 -0.11 -3.65 -2.98
C LYS A 43 1.39 -3.59 -3.25
N VAL A 44 1.86 -2.51 -3.87
CA VAL A 44 3.26 -2.37 -4.32
C VAL A 44 4.25 -2.37 -3.15
N PRO A 45 4.01 -1.67 -2.02
CA PRO A 45 4.99 -1.59 -0.93
C PRO A 45 5.36 -2.96 -0.36
N ILE A 46 4.36 -3.78 0.00
CA ILE A 46 4.60 -5.13 0.51
C ILE A 46 5.26 -6.02 -0.56
N THR A 47 4.84 -5.91 -1.82
CA THR A 47 5.44 -6.67 -2.93
C THR A 47 6.92 -6.36 -3.07
N ALA A 48 7.30 -5.08 -3.02
CA ALA A 48 8.68 -4.63 -3.12
C ALA A 48 9.53 -5.13 -1.94
N ILE A 49 9.00 -5.08 -0.72
CA ILE A 49 9.68 -5.60 0.48
C ILE A 49 9.95 -7.10 0.34
N VAL A 50 8.95 -7.87 -0.07
CA VAL A 50 9.07 -9.33 -0.24
C VAL A 50 10.04 -9.68 -1.37
N GLN A 51 10.00 -8.95 -2.49
CA GLN A 51 10.94 -9.13 -3.60
C GLN A 51 12.38 -8.83 -3.19
N ASN A 52 12.60 -7.76 -2.42
CA ASN A 52 13.92 -7.43 -1.88
C ASN A 52 14.45 -8.50 -0.92
N ALA A 53 13.56 -9.25 -0.27
CA ALA A 53 13.90 -10.42 0.53
C ALA A 53 14.14 -11.72 -0.29
N GLY A 54 14.12 -11.63 -1.62
CA GLY A 54 14.36 -12.76 -2.52
C GLY A 54 13.20 -13.75 -2.61
N LYS A 55 11.98 -13.30 -2.32
CA LYS A 55 10.74 -14.11 -2.34
C LYS A 55 9.76 -13.56 -3.37
N GLU A 56 8.78 -14.38 -3.76
CA GLU A 56 7.76 -13.97 -4.73
C GLU A 56 6.66 -13.14 -4.06
N GLY A 57 6.73 -11.81 -4.23
CA GLY A 57 5.78 -10.86 -3.64
C GLY A 57 4.31 -11.12 -3.99
N VAL A 58 4.03 -11.54 -5.22
CA VAL A 58 2.65 -11.82 -5.67
C VAL A 58 2.03 -12.96 -4.86
N ILE A 59 2.77 -14.04 -4.60
CA ILE A 59 2.27 -15.18 -3.83
C ILE A 59 1.96 -14.77 -2.38
N VAL A 60 2.83 -13.96 -1.77
CA VAL A 60 2.63 -13.48 -0.40
C VAL A 60 1.41 -12.57 -0.31
N VAL A 61 1.27 -11.61 -1.24
CA VAL A 61 0.12 -10.70 -1.30
C VAL A 61 -1.18 -11.48 -1.50
N GLU A 62 -1.21 -12.45 -2.43
CA GLU A 62 -2.39 -13.28 -2.65
C GLU A 62 -2.75 -14.12 -1.41
N HIS A 63 -1.74 -14.69 -0.73
CA HIS A 63 -1.95 -15.44 0.49
C HIS A 63 -2.60 -14.56 1.56
N LEU A 64 -2.02 -13.38 1.84
CA LEU A 64 -2.54 -12.45 2.86
C LEU A 64 -3.95 -11.95 2.51
N MET A 65 -4.22 -11.67 1.24
CA MET A 65 -5.54 -11.19 0.80
C MET A 65 -6.65 -12.22 0.97
N ARG A 66 -6.34 -13.52 0.99
CA ARG A 66 -7.32 -14.60 1.23
C ARG A 66 -7.66 -14.80 2.70
N GLN A 67 -6.84 -14.28 3.62
CA GLN A 67 -7.06 -14.43 5.06
C GLN A 67 -8.00 -13.35 5.57
N ALA A 68 -8.91 -13.70 6.48
CA ALA A 68 -9.80 -12.72 7.11
C ALA A 68 -9.08 -11.85 8.16
N ASP A 69 -7.98 -12.36 8.71
CA ASP A 69 -7.21 -11.70 9.76
C ASP A 69 -6.31 -10.59 9.19
N GLU A 70 -6.52 -9.37 9.67
CA GLU A 70 -5.77 -8.17 9.28
C GLU A 70 -4.54 -7.91 10.17
N SER A 71 -4.37 -8.68 11.26
CA SER A 71 -3.13 -8.63 12.06
C SER A 71 -2.02 -9.49 11.46
N LEU A 72 -2.37 -10.49 10.66
CA LEU A 72 -1.43 -11.35 9.96
C LEU A 72 -0.63 -10.54 8.93
N GLY A 73 0.65 -10.85 8.79
CA GLY A 73 1.49 -10.26 7.76
C GLY A 73 2.66 -11.16 7.43
N TYR A 74 3.62 -10.63 6.67
CA TYR A 74 4.81 -11.37 6.26
C TYR A 74 6.06 -10.71 6.84
N ASN A 75 6.75 -11.44 7.71
CA ASN A 75 8.05 -11.02 8.20
C ASN A 75 9.11 -11.33 7.15
N ALA A 76 9.52 -10.31 6.39
CA ALA A 76 10.52 -10.45 5.33
C ALA A 76 11.92 -10.83 5.83
N GLN A 77 12.21 -10.63 7.13
CA GLN A 77 13.51 -10.99 7.72
C GLN A 77 13.61 -12.50 8.01
N THR A 78 12.54 -13.12 8.49
CA THR A 78 12.50 -14.57 8.80
C THR A 78 11.87 -15.41 7.68
N GLY A 79 11.05 -14.78 6.84
CA GLY A 79 10.30 -15.42 5.77
C GLY A 79 8.99 -16.08 6.23
N GLU A 80 8.49 -15.74 7.42
CA GLU A 80 7.34 -16.37 8.05
C GLU A 80 6.11 -15.44 8.09
N TYR A 81 4.93 -16.05 8.11
CA TYR A 81 3.68 -15.33 8.34
C TYR A 81 3.45 -15.20 9.84
N VAL A 82 3.30 -13.96 10.32
CA VAL A 82 3.22 -13.66 11.76
C VAL A 82 2.15 -12.62 12.03
N ASP A 83 1.66 -12.56 13.27
CA ASP A 83 0.94 -11.38 13.74
C ASP A 83 1.93 -10.22 13.83
N MET A 84 1.70 -9.17 13.04
CA MET A 84 2.63 -8.06 12.86
C MET A 84 2.77 -7.23 14.13
N LEU A 85 1.68 -7.07 14.90
CA LEU A 85 1.73 -6.33 16.16
C LEU A 85 2.48 -7.13 17.22
N ALA A 86 2.18 -8.42 17.36
CA ALA A 86 2.84 -9.30 18.31
C ALA A 86 4.34 -9.48 18.00
N ALA A 87 4.71 -9.51 16.71
CA ALA A 87 6.09 -9.55 16.25
C ALA A 87 6.82 -8.20 16.37
N GLY A 88 6.12 -7.13 16.74
CA GLY A 88 6.70 -5.78 16.86
C GLY A 88 7.01 -5.11 15.53
N ILE A 89 6.47 -5.62 14.42
CA ILE A 89 6.61 -5.03 13.08
C ILE A 89 5.45 -4.06 12.88
N ILE A 90 5.64 -2.85 13.41
CA ILE A 90 4.63 -1.80 13.47
C ILE A 90 5.12 -0.55 12.76
N ASP A 91 4.21 0.12 12.05
CA ASP A 91 4.47 1.43 11.45
C ASP A 91 3.59 2.50 12.12
N PRO A 92 4.09 3.73 12.33
CA PRO A 92 3.26 4.83 12.78
C PRO A 92 2.20 5.19 11.73
N THR A 93 0.92 5.23 12.12
CA THR A 93 -0.21 5.55 11.22
C THR A 93 0.02 6.84 10.46
N LEU A 94 0.52 7.87 11.15
CA LEU A 94 0.85 9.18 10.58
C LEU A 94 1.74 9.05 9.35
N VAL A 95 2.82 8.26 9.43
CA VAL A 95 3.80 8.12 8.36
C VAL A 95 3.18 7.41 7.15
N VAL A 96 2.45 6.32 7.40
CA VAL A 96 1.79 5.56 6.32
C VAL A 96 0.74 6.42 5.60
N ARG A 97 -0.06 7.19 6.36
CA ARG A 97 -1.07 8.09 5.82
C ARG A 97 -0.45 9.22 4.99
N HIS A 98 0.59 9.87 5.51
CA HIS A 98 1.28 10.95 4.79
C HIS A 98 1.96 10.43 3.53
N ALA A 99 2.66 9.30 3.60
CA ALA A 99 3.30 8.69 2.44
C ALA A 99 2.30 8.43 1.30
N LEU A 100 1.12 7.90 1.61
CA LEU A 100 0.07 7.69 0.62
C LEU A 100 -0.51 9.00 0.07
N ALA A 101 -0.81 9.96 0.94
CA ALA A 101 -1.40 11.24 0.55
C ALA A 101 -0.46 12.06 -0.34
N ASP A 102 0.83 12.14 0.02
CA ASP A 102 1.84 12.88 -0.72
C ASP A 102 2.08 12.22 -2.09
N ALA A 103 2.18 10.89 -2.14
CA ALA A 103 2.31 10.14 -3.38
C ALA A 103 1.10 10.35 -4.31
N ALA A 104 -0.12 10.28 -3.78
CA ALA A 104 -1.35 10.52 -4.56
C ALA A 104 -1.43 11.96 -5.08
N SER A 105 -1.00 12.94 -4.28
CA SER A 105 -0.97 14.35 -4.67
C SER A 105 -0.05 14.57 -5.88
N VAL A 106 1.20 14.09 -5.81
CA VAL A 106 2.17 14.23 -6.91
C VAL A 106 1.72 13.41 -8.13
N ALA A 107 1.24 12.18 -7.94
CA ALA A 107 0.75 11.36 -9.04
C ALA A 107 -0.42 12.04 -9.78
N GLY A 108 -1.39 12.60 -9.06
CA GLY A 108 -2.52 13.31 -9.67
C GLY A 108 -2.09 14.53 -10.48
N LEU A 109 -1.13 15.31 -9.99
CA LEU A 109 -0.54 16.43 -10.72
C LEU A 109 0.15 15.96 -12.00
N MET A 110 1.00 14.94 -11.91
CA MET A 110 1.77 14.42 -13.05
C MET A 110 0.86 13.80 -14.11
N THR A 111 -0.17 13.04 -13.72
CA THR A 111 -1.10 12.38 -14.67
C THR A 111 -1.94 13.37 -15.47
N THR A 112 -2.16 14.59 -14.95
CA THR A 112 -2.95 15.63 -15.63
C THR A 112 -2.09 16.70 -16.30
N THR A 113 -0.76 16.52 -16.33
CA THR A 113 0.18 17.46 -16.94
C THR A 113 0.32 17.21 -18.44
N GLU A 114 -0.12 18.17 -19.26
CA GLU A 114 -0.07 18.07 -20.73
C GLU A 114 1.22 18.63 -21.36
N THR A 115 1.96 19.50 -20.66
CA THR A 115 3.13 20.17 -21.23
C THR A 115 4.19 20.45 -20.17
N LEU A 116 5.45 20.22 -20.53
CA LEU A 116 6.64 20.50 -19.72
C LEU A 116 7.55 21.46 -20.49
N ILE A 117 8.13 22.43 -19.79
CA ILE A 117 9.10 23.40 -20.34
C ILE A 117 10.38 23.27 -19.52
N ALA A 118 11.51 23.08 -20.18
CA ALA A 118 12.83 22.94 -19.55
C ALA A 118 13.88 23.79 -20.29
N GLU A 119 14.95 24.15 -19.58
CA GLU A 119 16.12 24.83 -20.16
C GLU A 119 16.93 23.86 -21.04
N LEU A 120 17.75 24.41 -21.95
CA LEU A 120 18.68 23.60 -22.75
C LEU A 120 19.75 22.97 -21.84
N PRO A 121 20.21 21.73 -22.14
CA PRO A 121 21.23 21.04 -21.35
C PRO A 121 22.55 21.81 -21.24
#